data_AF-A0A1I5V9X7-F1
#
_entry.id   AF-A0A1I5V9X7-F1
#
_cell.length_a   1.000
_cell.length_b   1.000
_cell.length_c   1.000
_cell.angle_alpha   90.00
_cell.angle_beta   90.00
_cell.angle_gamma   90.00
#
_symmetry.space_group_name_H-M   'P 1'
#
loop_
_entity.id
_entity.type
_entity.pdbx_description
1 polymer ?
#
loop_
_entity_poly.entity_id
_entity_poly.type
_entity_poly.pdbx_seq_one_letter_code
_entity_poly.pdbx_strand_id
1 'polypeptide(L)'
;MARNETVKNDNAVDNSAPGIDAELMSSMKEEVLRAKEENVPMLQAFEAVAKKSGLKVNTIRNYYYRYLHAQLVDNNESGGKRGKVRSLKGVAGKSFTEDEVKNLVMSILIAQAEGESVRSCANRLAGGDPKKMLRLQNKYRNVIASQREYVESLMAEMSQKGMRYFNPYTRQIVDGNSVPVFAEQGAGSKADTRSGTDTQPSGKDSLIGIIGDAVATLSTFDDFSVEGFFKGLKQLVDMAARGREKGDGDELTRLEKAYNELKSKLQELHDFVRQLAGINQRFVDLPDEQKLSALSDYINEVKAWLDTYEKVYKDA
;
A
#
# COMPACT_ATOMS: atom_id res chain seq x y z
N MET A 1 -8.62 -17.74 -56.48
CA MET A 1 -7.45 -17.73 -55.58
C MET A 1 -7.88 -17.10 -54.26
N ALA A 2 -8.21 -17.93 -53.27
CA ALA A 2 -8.59 -17.50 -51.94
C ALA A 2 -7.54 -18.01 -50.96
N ARG A 3 -6.92 -17.13 -50.17
CA ARG A 3 -6.02 -17.51 -49.08
C ARG A 3 -6.77 -17.40 -47.77
N ASN A 4 -7.20 -18.55 -47.27
CA ASN A 4 -7.53 -18.78 -45.87
C ASN A 4 -6.20 -18.97 -45.13
N GLU A 5 -5.87 -18.09 -44.18
CA GLU A 5 -4.84 -18.36 -43.18
C GLU A 5 -5.52 -18.72 -41.87
N THR A 6 -5.50 -20.02 -41.57
CA THR A 6 -5.85 -20.58 -40.26
C THR A 6 -4.68 -20.44 -39.31
N VAL A 7 -4.91 -19.64 -38.26
CA VAL A 7 -4.45 -19.77 -36.87
C VAL A 7 -3.57 -20.99 -36.58
N LYS A 8 -2.32 -20.74 -36.16
CA LYS A 8 -1.62 -21.59 -35.18
C LYS A 8 -1.18 -20.72 -34.01
N ASN A 9 -1.64 -21.16 -32.86
CA ASN A 9 -1.51 -20.55 -31.55
C ASN A 9 -0.47 -21.38 -30.81
N ASP A 10 0.74 -20.85 -30.60
CA ASP A 10 1.75 -21.50 -29.75
C ASP A 10 2.13 -20.52 -28.63
N ASN A 11 1.39 -20.65 -27.52
CA ASN A 11 1.81 -20.21 -26.20
C ASN A 11 2.98 -21.10 -25.75
N ALA A 12 4.20 -20.61 -25.87
CA ALA A 12 5.37 -21.13 -25.17
C ALA A 12 5.93 -20.01 -24.29
N VAL A 13 5.62 -20.09 -22.99
CA VAL A 13 6.13 -19.21 -21.95
C VAL A 13 7.59 -19.61 -21.70
N ASP A 14 8.53 -18.87 -22.30
CA ASP A 14 9.96 -19.02 -22.02
C ASP A 14 10.34 -18.18 -20.79
N ASN A 15 10.83 -18.87 -19.76
CA ASN A 15 11.32 -18.34 -18.48
C ASN A 15 12.75 -17.79 -18.63
N SER A 16 12.92 -16.82 -19.53
CA SER A 16 14.14 -16.05 -19.66
C SER A 16 13.91 -14.65 -19.05
N ALA A 17 14.79 -14.24 -18.13
CA ALA A 17 14.73 -12.95 -17.44
C ALA A 17 14.33 -11.82 -18.40
N PRO A 18 13.29 -11.01 -18.09
CA PRO A 18 12.70 -10.11 -19.07
C PRO A 18 13.77 -9.16 -19.56
N GLY A 19 14.13 -9.30 -20.83
CA GLY A 19 15.01 -8.40 -21.56
C GLY A 19 14.47 -7.00 -21.38
N ILE A 20 15.08 -6.25 -20.48
CA ILE A 20 14.81 -4.84 -20.33
C ILE A 20 15.34 -4.23 -21.61
N ASP A 21 14.44 -3.59 -22.35
CA ASP A 21 14.71 -2.88 -23.58
C ASP A 21 16.01 -2.07 -23.43
N ALA A 22 17.10 -2.54 -24.06
CA ALA A 22 18.42 -1.94 -23.96
C ALA A 22 18.37 -0.46 -24.43
N GLU A 23 17.40 -0.16 -25.30
CA GLU A 23 17.05 1.17 -25.78
C GLU A 23 16.57 2.08 -24.65
N LEU A 24 15.64 1.61 -23.81
CA LEU A 24 15.15 2.35 -22.64
C LEU A 24 16.28 2.68 -21.65
N MET A 25 17.19 1.75 -21.43
CA MET A 25 18.33 1.95 -20.54
C MET A 25 19.34 2.96 -21.09
N SER A 26 19.58 2.92 -22.41
CA SER A 26 20.43 3.89 -23.11
C SER A 26 19.84 5.30 -23.00
N SER A 27 18.55 5.45 -23.33
CA SER A 27 17.81 6.71 -23.23
C SER A 27 17.83 7.29 -21.81
N MET A 28 17.65 6.43 -20.80
CA MET A 28 17.69 6.86 -19.41
C MET A 28 19.08 7.31 -18.94
N LYS A 29 20.14 6.64 -19.38
CA LYS A 29 21.52 7.03 -19.03
C LYS A 29 21.85 8.40 -19.63
N GLU A 30 21.43 8.65 -20.87
CA GLU A 30 21.61 9.92 -21.55
C GLU A 30 20.90 11.08 -20.83
N GLU A 31 19.60 10.91 -20.51
CA GLU A 31 18.82 11.95 -19.82
C GLU A 31 19.33 12.22 -18.40
N VAL A 32 19.82 11.20 -17.69
CA VAL A 32 20.43 11.39 -16.37
C VAL A 32 21.78 12.10 -16.45
N LEU A 33 22.58 11.86 -17.49
CA LEU A 33 23.83 12.60 -17.73
C LEU A 33 23.54 14.06 -18.08
N ARG A 34 22.56 14.32 -18.96
CA ARG A 34 22.11 15.67 -19.31
C ARG A 34 21.64 16.45 -18.09
N ALA A 35 20.77 15.86 -17.26
CA ALA A 35 20.30 16.51 -16.03
C ALA A 35 21.46 16.79 -15.04
N LYS A 36 22.49 15.95 -15.01
CA LYS A 36 23.68 16.17 -14.18
C LYS A 36 24.54 17.31 -14.71
N GLU A 37 24.69 17.45 -16.03
CA GLU A 37 25.41 18.55 -16.68
C GLU A 37 24.67 19.88 -16.49
N GLU A 38 23.34 19.86 -16.56
CA GLU A 38 22.47 21.03 -16.39
C GLU A 38 22.21 21.40 -14.92
N ASN A 39 22.74 20.65 -13.95
CA ASN A 39 22.47 20.80 -12.49
C ASN A 39 20.97 20.71 -12.13
N VAL A 40 20.21 19.95 -12.89
CA VAL A 40 18.77 19.74 -12.70
C VAL A 40 18.52 18.50 -11.82
N PRO A 41 17.45 18.47 -11.00
CA PRO A 41 17.14 17.30 -10.19
C PRO A 41 16.96 16.03 -11.03
N MET A 42 17.60 14.93 -10.61
CA MET A 42 17.55 13.61 -11.25
C MET A 42 16.12 13.07 -11.47
N LEU A 43 15.15 13.54 -10.68
CA LEU A 43 13.73 13.22 -10.85
C LEU A 43 13.18 13.72 -12.20
N GLN A 44 13.61 14.89 -12.69
CA GLN A 44 13.17 15.42 -13.98
C GLN A 44 13.66 14.55 -15.15
N ALA A 45 14.88 13.99 -15.05
CA ALA A 45 15.36 13.01 -16.03
C ALA A 45 14.45 11.77 -16.09
N PHE A 46 14.03 11.26 -14.93
CA PHE A 46 13.10 10.12 -14.88
C PHE A 46 11.71 10.46 -15.43
N GLU A 47 11.23 11.69 -15.22
CA GLU A 47 9.97 12.18 -15.80
C GLU A 47 10.04 12.33 -17.32
N ALA A 48 11.17 12.82 -17.86
CA ALA A 48 11.39 12.93 -19.29
C ALA A 48 11.39 11.54 -19.96
N VAL A 49 12.07 10.56 -19.35
CA VAL A 49 12.09 9.16 -19.81
C VAL A 49 10.70 8.51 -19.65
N ALA A 50 9.95 8.85 -18.59
CA ALA A 50 8.58 8.38 -18.38
C ALA A 50 7.62 8.85 -19.47
N LYS A 51 7.72 10.12 -19.86
CA LYS A 51 6.93 10.68 -20.96
C LYS A 51 7.25 10.01 -22.29
N LYS A 52 8.53 9.73 -22.56
CA LYS A 52 8.99 9.09 -23.82
C LYS A 52 8.60 7.61 -23.91
N SER A 53 8.66 6.88 -22.80
CA SER A 53 8.43 5.42 -22.77
C SER A 53 6.99 5.03 -22.40
N GLY A 54 6.19 5.95 -21.85
CA GLY A 54 4.86 5.67 -21.33
C GLY A 54 4.84 4.89 -19.99
N LEU A 55 6.01 4.61 -19.39
CA LEU A 55 6.10 3.95 -18.09
C LEU A 55 5.98 4.94 -16.93
N LYS A 56 5.48 4.46 -15.78
CA LYS A 56 5.45 5.24 -14.53
C LYS A 56 6.86 5.62 -14.09
N VAL A 57 7.04 6.85 -13.62
CA VAL A 57 8.33 7.40 -13.12
C VAL A 57 9.01 6.48 -12.10
N ASN A 58 8.22 5.90 -11.17
CA ASN A 58 8.76 5.01 -10.14
C ASN A 58 9.30 3.68 -10.72
N THR A 59 8.72 3.21 -11.82
CA THR A 59 9.17 2.00 -12.52
C THR A 59 10.53 2.25 -13.15
N ILE A 60 10.70 3.39 -13.84
CA ILE A 60 11.98 3.82 -14.46
C ILE A 60 13.05 4.02 -13.40
N ARG A 61 12.72 4.69 -12.30
CA ARG A 61 13.61 4.84 -11.14
C ARG A 61 14.10 3.48 -10.63
N ASN A 62 13.19 2.52 -10.46
CA ASN A 62 13.55 1.18 -9.99
C ASN A 62 14.45 0.43 -10.99
N TYR A 63 14.16 0.53 -12.30
CA TYR A 63 15.01 -0.05 -13.33
C TYR A 63 16.41 0.55 -13.33
N TYR A 64 16.53 1.88 -13.22
CA TYR A 64 17.81 2.58 -13.14
C TYR A 64 18.71 2.05 -12.03
N TYR A 65 18.16 1.99 -10.81
CA TYR A 65 18.94 1.53 -9.66
C TYR A 65 19.28 0.04 -9.73
N ARG A 66 18.38 -0.80 -10.24
CA ARG A 66 18.68 -2.23 -10.47
C ARG A 66 19.85 -2.40 -11.44
N TYR A 67 19.87 -1.64 -12.53
CA TYR A 67 20.95 -1.67 -13.50
C TYR A 67 22.28 -1.17 -12.94
N LEU A 68 22.28 -0.05 -12.22
CA LEU A 68 23.48 0.44 -11.54
C LEU A 68 24.03 -0.60 -10.56
N HIS A 69 23.15 -1.26 -9.80
CA HIS A 69 23.57 -2.33 -8.89
C HIS A 69 24.15 -3.53 -9.64
N ALA A 70 23.55 -3.97 -10.75
CA ALA A 70 24.08 -5.05 -11.57
C ALA A 70 25.48 -4.73 -12.13
N GLN A 71 25.67 -3.54 -12.70
CA GLN A 71 26.98 -3.10 -13.20
C GLN A 71 28.06 -3.03 -12.12
N LEU A 72 27.70 -2.60 -10.90
CA LEU A 72 28.65 -2.53 -9.79
C LEU A 72 29.06 -3.91 -9.25
N VAL A 73 28.22 -4.93 -9.45
CA VAL A 73 28.52 -6.32 -9.09
C VAL A 73 29.41 -6.96 -10.16
N ASP A 74 29.06 -6.84 -11.44
CA ASP A 74 29.85 -7.38 -12.57
C ASP A 74 31.28 -6.80 -12.63
N ASN A 75 31.43 -5.51 -12.31
CA ASN A 75 32.74 -4.84 -12.24
C ASN A 75 33.58 -5.26 -11.02
N ASN A 76 32.98 -5.78 -9.96
CA ASN A 76 33.73 -6.30 -8.79
C ASN A 76 34.17 -7.76 -8.99
N GLU A 77 33.49 -8.53 -9.82
CA GLU A 77 33.88 -9.92 -10.12
C GLU A 77 35.00 -10.02 -11.16
N SER A 78 35.20 -8.99 -11.99
CA SER A 78 36.04 -9.10 -13.20
C SER A 78 37.44 -8.45 -13.16
N GLY A 79 37.91 -7.87 -12.05
CA GLY A 79 39.25 -7.26 -12.08
C GLY A 79 39.78 -6.67 -10.78
N GLY A 80 40.83 -7.28 -10.25
CA GLY A 80 41.59 -6.76 -9.13
C GLY A 80 42.22 -5.39 -9.42
N LYS A 81 41.70 -4.34 -8.78
CA LYS A 81 42.46 -3.16 -8.37
C LYS A 81 41.68 -2.45 -7.27
N ARG A 82 42.22 -2.50 -6.04
CA ARG A 82 41.77 -1.73 -4.86
C ARG A 82 42.03 -0.23 -5.07
N GLY A 83 41.31 0.39 -6.00
CA GLY A 83 41.28 1.82 -6.23
C GLY A 83 40.19 2.47 -5.37
N LYS A 84 40.55 2.83 -4.13
CA LYS A 84 39.95 3.90 -3.30
C LYS A 84 38.47 4.27 -3.60
N VAL A 85 37.54 3.33 -3.41
CA VAL A 85 36.09 3.61 -3.40
C VAL A 85 35.71 4.27 -2.07
N ARG A 86 36.15 5.52 -1.89
CA ARG A 86 35.53 6.44 -0.93
C ARG A 86 34.44 7.18 -1.70
N SER A 87 33.17 6.99 -1.30
CA SER A 87 31.99 7.77 -1.69
C SER A 87 30.88 7.12 -2.55
N LEU A 88 30.60 5.83 -2.40
CA LEU A 88 29.24 5.28 -2.69
C LEU A 88 28.77 4.19 -1.70
N LYS A 89 29.47 4.01 -0.57
CA LYS A 89 29.06 3.09 0.52
C LYS A 89 27.85 3.59 1.33
N GLY A 90 27.31 4.76 1.01
CA GLY A 90 26.19 5.37 1.72
C GLY A 90 24.80 4.95 1.24
N VAL A 91 24.67 4.31 0.08
CA VAL A 91 23.35 3.99 -0.52
C VAL A 91 23.02 2.50 -0.40
N ALA A 92 24.01 1.62 -0.53
CA ALA A 92 23.85 0.20 -0.26
C ALA A 92 24.13 -0.09 1.21
N GLY A 93 23.08 -0.05 2.04
CA GLY A 93 23.16 -0.58 3.41
C GLY A 93 23.64 -2.05 3.39
N LYS A 94 24.23 -2.51 4.50
CA LYS A 94 24.72 -3.89 4.67
C LYS A 94 23.69 -4.90 4.16
N SER A 95 24.08 -5.84 3.28
CA SER A 95 23.20 -6.92 2.82
C SER A 95 22.69 -7.71 4.03
N PHE A 96 21.43 -8.16 3.96
CA PHE A 96 20.85 -8.97 5.02
C PHE A 96 21.48 -10.36 5.00
N THR A 97 21.93 -10.84 6.16
CA THR A 97 22.34 -12.25 6.31
C THR A 97 21.11 -13.14 6.36
N GLU A 98 21.28 -14.44 6.08
CA GLU A 98 20.15 -15.40 6.13
C GLU A 98 19.51 -15.44 7.52
N ASP A 99 20.31 -15.37 8.59
CA ASP A 99 19.82 -15.30 9.97
C ASP A 99 19.03 -14.03 10.26
N GLU A 100 19.48 -12.87 9.74
CA GLU A 100 18.74 -11.62 9.86
C GLU A 100 17.39 -11.68 9.14
N VAL A 101 17.33 -12.34 7.99
CA VAL A 101 16.08 -12.55 7.24
C VAL A 101 15.15 -13.49 7.99
N LYS A 102 15.68 -14.61 8.49
CA LYS A 102 14.94 -15.58 9.29
C LYS A 102 14.28 -14.91 10.49
N ASN A 103 15.08 -14.19 11.28
CA ASN A 103 14.61 -13.47 12.47
C ASN A 103 13.59 -12.39 12.11
N LEU A 104 13.79 -11.66 11.00
CA LEU A 104 12.85 -10.66 10.52
C LEU A 104 11.49 -11.27 10.15
N VAL A 105 11.48 -12.34 9.36
CA VAL A 105 10.22 -12.98 8.93
C VAL A 105 9.49 -13.60 10.12
N MET A 106 10.19 -14.38 10.95
CA MET A 106 9.58 -15.00 12.13
C MET A 106 8.98 -13.97 13.08
N SER A 107 9.72 -12.90 13.41
CA SER A 107 9.23 -11.85 14.32
C SER A 107 8.01 -11.13 13.78
N ILE A 108 7.95 -10.84 12.47
CA ILE A 108 6.78 -10.21 11.85
C ILE A 108 5.58 -11.16 11.86
N LEU A 109 5.74 -12.43 11.52
CA LEU A 109 4.62 -13.38 11.49
C LEU A 109 4.03 -13.65 12.89
N ILE A 110 4.87 -13.67 13.92
CA ILE A 110 4.43 -13.77 15.33
C ILE A 110 3.70 -12.49 15.75
N ALA A 111 4.30 -11.32 15.49
CA ALA A 111 3.70 -10.03 15.82
C ALA A 111 2.33 -9.84 15.13
N GLN A 112 2.18 -10.30 13.88
CA GLN A 112 0.90 -10.28 13.18
C GLN A 112 -0.15 -11.19 13.82
N ALA A 113 0.24 -12.31 14.43
CA ALA A 113 -0.68 -13.16 15.19
C ALA A 113 -1.16 -12.50 16.49
N GLU A 114 -0.34 -11.61 17.06
CA GLU A 114 -0.68 -10.77 18.23
C GLU A 114 -1.49 -9.51 17.86
N GLY A 115 -1.77 -9.29 16.57
CA GLY A 115 -2.49 -8.12 16.07
C GLY A 115 -1.61 -6.89 15.82
N GLU A 116 -0.28 -7.01 15.92
CA GLU A 116 0.66 -5.93 15.57
C GLU A 116 0.81 -5.81 14.04
N SER A 117 0.76 -4.58 13.52
CA SER A 117 0.98 -4.34 12.09
C SER A 117 2.43 -4.56 11.69
N VAL A 118 2.66 -5.01 10.44
CA VAL A 118 4.02 -5.17 9.86
C VAL A 118 4.86 -3.90 10.04
N ARG A 119 4.23 -2.72 9.90
CA ARG A 119 4.91 -1.43 10.07
C ARG A 119 5.34 -1.19 11.51
N SER A 120 4.49 -1.47 12.49
CA SER A 120 4.82 -1.35 13.92
C SER A 120 5.95 -2.29 14.30
N CYS A 121 5.85 -3.57 13.92
CA CYS A 121 6.89 -4.56 14.18
C CYS A 121 8.22 -4.16 13.54
N ALA A 122 8.21 -3.71 12.27
CA ALA A 122 9.42 -3.24 11.60
C ALA A 122 10.01 -1.99 12.28
N ASN A 123 9.19 -1.10 12.82
CA ASN A 123 9.66 0.08 13.55
C ASN A 123 10.31 -0.30 14.89
N ARG A 124 9.71 -1.27 15.60
CA ARG A 124 10.25 -1.86 16.83
C ARG A 124 11.61 -2.53 16.58
N LEU A 125 11.72 -3.36 15.54
CA LEU A 125 12.99 -3.99 15.12
C LEU A 125 14.04 -2.99 14.62
N ALA A 126 13.59 -1.85 14.07
CA ALA A 126 14.47 -0.79 13.63
C ALA A 126 15.01 0.08 14.78
N GLY A 127 14.42 0.01 15.97
CA GLY A 127 14.79 0.87 17.10
C GLY A 127 14.53 2.36 16.81
N GLY A 128 13.50 2.66 16.00
CA GLY A 128 13.15 4.03 15.61
C GLY A 128 13.99 4.65 14.48
N ASP A 129 14.93 3.92 13.86
CA ASP A 129 15.63 4.42 12.66
C ASP A 129 14.73 4.27 11.41
N PRO A 130 14.26 5.38 10.80
CA PRO A 130 13.33 5.33 9.66
C PRO A 130 13.96 4.66 8.42
N LYS A 131 15.28 4.79 8.22
CA LYS A 131 15.97 4.16 7.08
C LYS A 131 16.06 2.65 7.28
N LYS A 132 16.40 2.20 8.49
CA LYS A 132 16.43 0.78 8.82
C LYS A 132 15.03 0.16 8.74
N MET A 133 14.01 0.84 9.26
CA MET A 133 12.61 0.40 9.17
C MET A 133 12.18 0.15 7.72
N LEU A 134 12.42 1.11 6.82
CA LEU A 134 12.05 0.96 5.41
C LEU A 134 12.78 -0.22 4.74
N ARG A 135 14.05 -0.46 5.10
CA ARG A 135 14.81 -1.61 4.60
C ARG A 135 14.23 -2.93 5.10
N LEU A 136 13.84 -3.02 6.36
CA LEU A 136 13.20 -4.21 6.92
C LEU A 136 11.86 -4.49 6.23
N GLN A 137 11.02 -3.47 6.05
CA GLN A 137 9.74 -3.61 5.34
C GLN A 137 9.94 -4.08 3.88
N ASN A 138 10.88 -3.46 3.16
CA ASN A 138 11.18 -3.86 1.78
C ASN A 138 11.73 -5.28 1.71
N LYS A 139 12.59 -5.68 2.65
CA LYS A 139 13.13 -7.03 2.70
C LYS A 139 12.03 -8.05 2.98
N TYR A 140 11.16 -7.79 3.95
CA TYR A 140 10.01 -8.65 4.25
C TYR A 140 9.11 -8.83 3.03
N ARG A 141 8.69 -7.73 2.38
CA ARG A 141 7.84 -7.77 1.19
C ARG A 141 8.46 -8.61 0.06
N ASN A 142 9.76 -8.45 -0.19
CA ASN A 142 10.45 -9.19 -1.24
C ASN A 142 10.56 -10.69 -0.91
N VAL A 143 10.78 -11.05 0.35
CA VAL A 143 10.87 -12.46 0.77
C VAL A 143 9.52 -13.16 0.64
N ILE A 144 8.43 -12.53 1.08
CA ILE A 144 7.07 -13.08 0.91
C ILE A 144 6.71 -13.24 -0.58
N ALA A 145 7.12 -12.30 -1.43
CA ALA A 145 6.78 -12.34 -2.86
C ALA A 145 7.63 -13.32 -3.67
N SER A 146 8.92 -13.46 -3.36
CA SER A 146 9.88 -14.20 -4.20
C SER A 146 10.31 -15.55 -3.64
N GLN A 147 10.18 -15.80 -2.33
CA GLN A 147 10.74 -16.97 -1.65
C GLN A 147 9.68 -17.70 -0.83
N ARG A 148 8.65 -18.22 -1.51
CA ARG A 148 7.51 -18.88 -0.85
C ARG A 148 7.90 -20.12 -0.05
N GLU A 149 8.66 -21.03 -0.65
CA GLU A 149 9.11 -22.28 -0.02
C GLU A 149 9.92 -22.02 1.25
N TYR A 150 10.75 -20.98 1.25
CA TYR A 150 11.51 -20.56 2.42
C TYR A 150 10.59 -20.07 3.55
N VAL A 151 9.55 -19.30 3.24
CA VAL A 151 8.59 -18.85 4.26
C VAL A 151 7.79 -20.03 4.82
N GLU A 152 7.42 -21.00 3.98
CA GLU A 152 6.73 -22.22 4.41
C GLU A 152 7.59 -23.08 5.35
N SER A 153 8.91 -23.19 5.11
CA SER A 153 9.81 -23.89 6.03
C SER A 153 9.94 -23.16 7.38
N LEU A 154 9.97 -21.82 7.39
CA LEU A 154 9.94 -21.04 8.63
C LEU A 154 8.62 -21.20 9.40
N MET A 155 7.49 -21.26 8.69
CA MET A 155 6.18 -21.53 9.30
C MET A 155 6.13 -22.94 9.92
N ALA A 156 6.69 -23.94 9.24
CA ALA A 156 6.82 -25.30 9.78
C ALA A 156 7.70 -25.32 11.04
N GLU A 157 8.82 -24.59 11.05
CA GLU A 157 9.67 -24.45 12.25
C GLU A 157 8.94 -23.75 13.40
N MET A 158 8.14 -22.73 13.13
CA MET A 158 7.32 -22.06 14.15
C MET A 158 6.21 -22.95 14.68
N SER A 159 5.60 -23.76 13.82
CA SER A 159 4.60 -24.77 14.20
C SER A 159 5.21 -25.85 15.09
N GLN A 160 6.42 -26.33 14.78
CA GLN A 160 7.14 -27.30 15.62
C GLN A 160 7.46 -26.74 17.01
N LYS A 161 7.70 -25.44 17.12
CA LYS A 161 7.91 -24.73 18.39
C LYS A 161 6.61 -24.43 19.15
N GLY A 162 5.45 -24.80 18.61
CA GLY A 162 4.14 -24.53 19.22
C GLY A 162 3.77 -23.04 19.25
N MET A 163 4.43 -22.21 18.45
CA MET A 163 4.20 -20.76 18.45
C MET A 163 3.00 -20.39 17.58
N ARG A 164 2.26 -19.36 17.99
CA ARG A 164 1.18 -18.77 17.19
C ARG A 164 1.80 -17.89 16.11
N TYR A 165 1.43 -18.09 14.86
CA TYR A 165 1.93 -17.28 13.75
C TYR A 165 0.84 -16.97 12.72
N PHE A 166 0.98 -15.84 12.05
CA PHE A 166 0.11 -15.45 10.95
C PHE A 166 0.62 -16.08 9.65
N ASN A 167 -0.28 -16.68 8.87
CA ASN A 167 0.06 -17.16 7.52
C ASN A 167 -0.22 -16.05 6.50
N PRO A 168 0.81 -15.50 5.81
CA PRO A 168 0.64 -14.39 4.88
C PRO A 168 -0.10 -14.77 3.58
N TYR A 169 -0.19 -16.06 3.25
CA TYR A 169 -0.82 -16.56 2.02
C TYR A 169 -2.29 -16.93 2.22
N THR A 170 -2.64 -17.51 3.37
CA THR A 170 -4.04 -17.84 3.70
C THR A 170 -4.73 -16.76 4.54
N ARG A 171 -3.96 -15.79 5.07
CA ARG A 171 -4.42 -14.71 5.97
C ARG A 171 -5.12 -15.22 7.22
N GLN A 172 -4.74 -16.40 7.69
CA GLN A 172 -5.27 -17.03 8.90
C GLN A 172 -4.20 -17.06 9.99
N ILE A 173 -4.65 -16.98 11.24
CA ILE A 173 -3.80 -17.19 12.41
C ILE A 173 -3.78 -18.70 12.67
N VAL A 174 -2.59 -19.27 12.72
CA VAL A 174 -2.39 -20.68 13.03
C VAL A 174 -1.88 -20.77 14.46
N ASP A 175 -2.63 -21.46 15.32
CA ASP A 175 -2.19 -21.79 16.67
C ASP A 175 -1.33 -23.05 16.58
N GLY A 176 -0.07 -22.98 17.03
CA GLY A 176 0.93 -24.05 16.89
C GLY A 176 0.59 -25.40 17.55
N ASN A 177 -0.61 -25.54 18.14
CA ASN A 177 -1.15 -26.77 18.71
C ASN A 177 -2.18 -27.49 17.81
N SER A 178 -2.61 -26.91 16.68
CA SER A 178 -3.43 -27.64 15.72
C SER A 178 -2.54 -28.20 14.61
N VAL A 179 -2.14 -29.47 14.75
CA VAL A 179 -1.60 -30.24 13.64
C VAL A 179 -2.61 -30.20 12.48
N PRO A 180 -2.27 -29.68 11.28
CA PRO A 180 -3.15 -29.78 10.14
C PRO A 180 -2.96 -31.17 9.54
N VAL A 181 -3.87 -32.09 9.86
CA VAL A 181 -4.03 -33.31 9.05
C VAL A 181 -4.69 -32.87 7.74
N PHE A 182 -3.88 -32.81 6.69
CA PHE A 182 -4.41 -32.91 5.33
C PHE A 182 -4.85 -34.36 5.11
N ALA A 183 -6.16 -34.60 5.07
CA ALA A 183 -6.75 -35.78 4.46
C ALA A 183 -8.14 -35.44 3.90
N GLU A 184 -8.31 -35.80 2.65
CA GLU A 184 -9.47 -35.56 1.81
C GLU A 184 -10.70 -36.41 2.18
N GLN A 185 -11.85 -35.99 1.63
CA GLN A 185 -13.02 -36.78 1.27
C GLN A 185 -13.98 -37.29 2.37
N GLY A 186 -15.18 -36.69 2.37
CA GLY A 186 -16.38 -37.46 2.03
C GLY A 186 -17.23 -38.05 3.15
N ALA A 187 -18.54 -38.00 2.91
CA ALA A 187 -19.63 -38.72 3.57
C ALA A 187 -20.18 -38.11 4.86
N GLY A 188 -21.45 -37.73 4.79
CA GLY A 188 -22.18 -37.06 5.84
C GLY A 188 -22.69 -37.98 6.94
N SER A 189 -23.24 -37.37 7.97
CA SER A 189 -24.43 -37.86 8.65
C SER A 189 -25.07 -36.74 9.45
N LYS A 190 -26.35 -36.54 9.16
CA LYS A 190 -27.29 -35.81 10.00
C LYS A 190 -27.40 -36.53 11.35
N ALA A 191 -27.36 -35.80 12.45
CA ALA A 191 -28.02 -36.22 13.67
C ALA A 191 -28.53 -34.99 14.41
N ASP A 192 -29.85 -34.86 14.30
CA ASP A 192 -30.76 -34.02 15.05
C ASP A 192 -30.70 -34.42 16.53
N THR A 193 -30.59 -33.47 17.45
CA THR A 193 -31.15 -33.60 18.82
C THR A 193 -31.31 -32.20 19.41
N ARG A 194 -32.54 -31.70 19.36
CA ARG A 194 -33.05 -30.65 20.24
C ARG A 194 -33.05 -31.16 21.68
N SER A 195 -32.55 -30.35 22.61
CA SER A 195 -33.11 -30.30 23.96
C SER A 195 -32.95 -28.89 24.49
N GLY A 196 -34.08 -28.17 24.56
CA GLY A 196 -34.17 -26.92 25.31
C GLY A 196 -34.28 -27.24 26.79
N THR A 197 -33.60 -26.45 27.61
CA THR A 197 -33.97 -26.19 28.99
C THR A 197 -33.68 -24.72 29.26
N ASP A 198 -34.74 -23.99 29.60
CA ASP A 198 -34.69 -22.69 30.27
C ASP A 198 -33.67 -22.72 31.41
N THR A 199 -32.77 -21.74 31.44
CA THR A 199 -32.12 -21.32 32.69
C THR A 199 -31.78 -19.83 32.57
N GLN A 200 -32.22 -19.10 33.59
CA GLN A 200 -32.08 -17.66 33.88
C GLN A 200 -30.91 -16.91 33.21
N PRO A 201 -31.07 -15.58 32.95
CA PRO A 201 -29.96 -14.74 32.52
C PRO A 201 -28.95 -14.62 33.66
N SER A 202 -27.92 -15.46 33.63
CA SER A 202 -26.78 -15.34 34.53
C SER A 202 -26.11 -14.00 34.26
N GLY A 203 -25.93 -13.18 35.29
CA GLY A 203 -25.41 -11.79 35.23
C GLY A 203 -23.96 -11.63 34.73
N LYS A 204 -23.45 -12.55 33.92
CA LYS A 204 -22.13 -12.54 33.29
C LYS A 204 -22.05 -11.63 32.06
N ASP A 205 -23.20 -11.32 31.44
CA ASP A 205 -23.27 -10.39 30.29
C ASP A 205 -23.52 -8.94 30.72
N SER A 206 -23.74 -8.70 32.00
CA SER A 206 -23.87 -7.34 32.52
C SER A 206 -22.48 -6.71 32.62
N LEU A 207 -22.35 -5.43 32.27
CA LEU A 207 -21.12 -4.64 32.46
C LEU A 207 -20.54 -4.82 33.86
N ILE A 208 -21.39 -4.99 34.87
CA ILE A 208 -21.00 -5.25 36.26
C ILE A 208 -20.30 -6.61 36.42
N GLY A 209 -20.75 -7.65 35.70
CA GLY A 209 -20.12 -8.97 35.67
C GLY A 209 -18.75 -8.94 34.98
N ILE A 210 -18.65 -8.25 33.84
CA ILE A 210 -17.39 -8.09 33.11
C ILE A 210 -16.37 -7.28 33.93
N ILE A 211 -16.83 -6.22 34.61
CA ILE A 211 -15.99 -5.42 35.52
C ILE A 211 -15.59 -6.26 36.74
N GLY A 212 -16.50 -7.08 37.28
CA GLY A 212 -16.22 -7.99 38.38
C GLY A 212 -15.14 -9.02 38.04
N ASP A 213 -15.22 -9.64 36.86
CA ASP A 213 -14.23 -10.61 36.37
C ASP A 213 -12.88 -9.93 36.07
N ALA A 214 -12.88 -8.72 35.52
CA ALA A 214 -11.66 -7.95 35.31
C ALA A 214 -10.98 -7.57 36.63
N VAL A 215 -11.74 -7.11 37.63
CA VAL A 215 -11.23 -6.78 38.97
C VAL A 215 -10.72 -8.03 39.68
N ALA A 216 -11.41 -9.18 39.56
CA ALA A 216 -10.96 -10.44 40.11
C ALA A 216 -9.63 -10.90 39.48
N THR A 217 -9.48 -10.73 38.17
CA THR A 217 -8.23 -11.03 37.43
C THR A 217 -7.11 -10.04 37.76
N LEU A 218 -7.42 -8.81 38.11
CA LEU A 218 -6.43 -7.81 38.52
C LEU A 218 -5.99 -7.98 39.98
N SER A 219 -6.84 -8.58 40.81
CA SER A 219 -6.56 -8.89 42.23
C SER A 219 -5.58 -10.05 42.40
N THR A 220 -5.29 -10.83 41.34
CA THR A 220 -4.28 -11.90 41.37
C THR A 220 -2.84 -11.38 41.17
N PHE A 221 -2.67 -10.08 40.95
CA PHE A 221 -1.37 -9.43 40.86
C PHE A 221 -1.10 -8.63 42.14
N ASP A 222 -0.22 -9.15 43.01
CA ASP A 222 0.06 -8.61 44.35
C ASP A 222 0.52 -7.14 44.37
N ASP A 223 1.03 -6.60 43.25
CA ASP A 223 1.55 -5.23 43.13
C ASP A 223 0.60 -4.24 42.43
N PHE A 224 -0.63 -4.65 42.08
CA PHE A 224 -1.55 -3.79 41.34
C PHE A 224 -2.56 -3.06 42.24
N SER A 225 -2.37 -1.75 42.43
CA SER A 225 -3.34 -0.91 43.15
C SER A 225 -4.59 -0.67 42.29
N VAL A 226 -5.68 -1.34 42.64
CA VAL A 226 -7.01 -1.14 42.05
C VAL A 226 -7.46 0.32 42.14
N GLU A 227 -7.11 1.01 43.24
CA GLU A 227 -7.39 2.43 43.41
C GLU A 227 -6.60 3.29 42.39
N GLY A 228 -5.33 2.97 42.16
CA GLY A 228 -4.50 3.61 41.14
C GLY A 228 -5.05 3.44 39.72
N PHE A 229 -5.57 2.25 39.41
CA PHE A 229 -6.21 1.96 38.12
C PHE A 229 -7.46 2.81 37.89
N PHE A 230 -8.41 2.81 38.83
CA PHE A 230 -9.63 3.60 38.69
C PHE A 230 -9.34 5.11 38.69
N LYS A 231 -8.30 5.56 39.41
CA LYS A 231 -7.83 6.96 39.35
C LYS A 231 -7.26 7.30 37.96
N GLY A 232 -6.47 6.39 37.37
CA GLY A 232 -5.97 6.54 36.00
C GLY A 232 -7.08 6.53 34.95
N LEU A 233 -8.07 5.64 35.09
CA LEU A 233 -9.24 5.58 34.22
C LEU A 233 -10.07 6.87 34.32
N LYS A 234 -10.28 7.38 35.53
CA LYS A 234 -10.95 8.67 35.76
C LYS A 234 -10.18 9.82 35.11
N GLN A 235 -8.85 9.86 35.25
CA GLN A 235 -8.01 10.88 34.61
C GLN A 235 -8.09 10.80 33.07
N LEU A 236 -8.11 9.59 32.51
CA LEU A 236 -8.26 9.39 31.06
C LEU A 236 -9.64 9.85 30.56
N VAL A 237 -10.71 9.56 31.30
CA VAL A 237 -12.06 10.02 31.00
C VAL A 237 -12.17 11.54 31.13
N ASP A 238 -11.59 12.13 32.19
CA ASP A 238 -11.54 13.57 32.38
C ASP A 238 -10.71 14.24 31.27
N MET A 239 -9.62 13.62 30.81
CA MET A 239 -8.84 14.10 29.66
C MET A 239 -9.61 13.98 28.34
N ALA A 240 -10.34 12.89 28.12
CA ALA A 240 -11.17 12.71 26.93
C ALA A 240 -12.36 13.68 26.92
N ALA A 241 -12.96 13.94 28.08
CA ALA A 241 -14.01 14.95 28.24
C ALA A 241 -13.47 16.37 27.99
N ARG A 242 -12.31 16.71 28.55
CA ARG A 242 -11.64 18.01 28.30
C ARG A 242 -11.10 18.16 26.88
N GLY A 243 -10.74 17.06 26.21
CA GLY A 243 -10.33 17.04 24.80
C GLY A 243 -11.49 17.32 23.85
N ARG A 244 -12.72 16.92 24.20
CA ARG A 244 -13.93 17.34 23.46
C ARG A 244 -14.24 18.83 23.61
N GLU A 245 -13.89 19.44 24.75
CA GLU A 245 -14.13 20.87 25.01
C GLU A 245 -13.05 21.79 24.41
N LYS A 246 -11.84 21.29 24.15
CA LYS A 246 -10.75 22.05 23.52
C LYS A 246 -10.47 21.57 22.09
N GLY A 247 -11.14 22.19 21.13
CA GLY A 247 -10.59 22.43 19.79
C GLY A 247 -10.90 21.41 18.69
N ASP A 248 -11.06 20.12 19.01
CA ASP A 248 -11.24 19.10 17.96
C ASP A 248 -12.58 19.23 17.22
N GLY A 249 -13.64 19.65 17.92
CA GLY A 249 -14.96 19.86 17.30
C GLY A 249 -15.02 21.05 16.35
N ASP A 250 -14.32 22.15 16.69
CA ASP A 250 -14.25 23.37 15.90
C ASP A 250 -13.34 23.20 14.68
N GLU A 251 -12.24 22.47 14.82
CA GLU A 251 -11.34 22.16 13.70
C GLU A 251 -11.98 21.16 12.74
N LEU A 252 -12.70 20.15 13.26
CA LEU A 252 -13.46 19.21 12.45
C LEU A 252 -14.60 19.90 11.68
N THR A 253 -15.34 20.82 12.31
CA THR A 253 -16.39 21.59 11.61
C THR A 253 -15.81 22.56 10.58
N ARG A 254 -14.64 23.18 10.84
CA ARG A 254 -13.94 23.99 9.84
C ARG A 254 -13.48 23.15 8.65
N LEU A 255 -12.92 21.97 8.91
CA LEU A 255 -12.46 21.07 7.87
C LEU A 255 -13.63 20.51 7.05
N GLU A 256 -14.74 20.19 7.70
CA GLU A 256 -15.97 19.76 7.04
C GLU A 256 -16.59 20.87 6.18
N LYS A 257 -16.56 22.12 6.66
CA LYS A 257 -16.99 23.28 5.87
C LYS A 257 -16.10 23.47 4.63
N ALA A 258 -14.78 23.41 4.80
CA ALA A 258 -13.84 23.51 3.68
C ALA A 258 -13.98 22.36 2.67
N TYR A 259 -14.23 21.14 3.16
CA TYR A 259 -14.50 19.98 2.32
C TYR A 259 -15.79 20.16 1.50
N ASN A 260 -16.87 20.63 2.13
CA ASN A 260 -18.13 20.90 1.46
C ASN A 260 -18.01 22.03 0.43
N GLU A 261 -17.23 23.08 0.74
CA GLU A 261 -16.94 24.16 -0.20
C GLU A 261 -16.15 23.65 -1.42
N LEU A 262 -15.09 22.86 -1.19
CA LEU A 262 -14.32 22.24 -2.27
C LEU A 262 -15.19 21.32 -3.13
N LYS A 263 -16.07 20.54 -2.49
CA LYS A 263 -17.01 19.65 -3.19
C LYS A 263 -17.99 20.44 -4.05
N SER A 264 -18.50 21.58 -3.56
CA SER A 264 -19.38 22.46 -4.35
C SER A 264 -18.66 23.05 -5.56
N LYS A 265 -17.43 23.54 -5.41
CA LYS A 265 -16.60 24.06 -6.52
C LYS A 265 -16.30 22.97 -7.55
N LEU A 266 -16.07 21.74 -7.12
CA LEU A 266 -15.85 20.61 -8.03
C LEU A 266 -17.12 20.25 -8.81
N GLN A 267 -18.29 20.31 -8.17
CA GLN A 267 -19.57 20.07 -8.83
C GLN A 267 -19.87 21.17 -9.87
N GLU A 268 -19.61 22.43 -9.53
CA GLU A 268 -19.75 23.55 -10.46
C GLU A 268 -18.84 23.39 -11.67
N LEU A 269 -17.56 23.05 -11.47
CA LEU A 269 -16.62 22.78 -12.56
C LEU A 269 -17.08 21.60 -13.44
N HIS A 270 -17.58 20.55 -12.81
CA HIS A 270 -18.14 19.40 -13.53
C HIS A 270 -19.33 19.80 -14.41
N ASP A 271 -20.21 20.66 -13.90
CA ASP A 271 -21.35 21.16 -14.66
C ASP A 271 -20.91 22.07 -15.83
N PHE A 272 -19.87 22.89 -15.65
CA PHE A 272 -19.25 23.66 -16.74
C PHE A 272 -18.69 22.78 -17.85
N VAL A 273 -17.94 21.73 -17.48
CA VAL A 273 -17.39 20.77 -18.46
C VAL A 273 -18.51 20.05 -19.19
N ARG A 274 -19.58 19.67 -18.49
CA ARG A 274 -20.75 19.03 -19.09
C ARG A 274 -21.48 19.95 -20.07
N GLN A 275 -21.60 21.24 -19.75
CA GLN A 275 -22.17 22.23 -20.66
C GLN A 275 -21.32 22.39 -21.92
N LEU A 276 -20.00 22.51 -21.81
CA LEU A 276 -19.10 22.58 -22.96
C LEU A 276 -19.17 21.31 -23.81
N ALA A 277 -19.17 20.14 -23.16
CA ALA A 277 -19.35 18.86 -23.86
C ALA A 277 -20.68 18.83 -24.63
N GLY A 278 -21.77 19.38 -24.05
CA GLY A 278 -23.05 19.51 -24.73
C GLY A 278 -23.00 20.43 -25.95
N ILE A 279 -22.36 21.60 -25.83
CA ILE A 279 -22.16 22.54 -26.96
C ILE A 279 -21.38 21.85 -28.10
N ASN A 280 -20.29 21.17 -27.75
CA ASN A 280 -19.45 20.45 -28.71
C ASN A 280 -20.20 19.28 -29.36
N GLN A 281 -20.95 18.50 -28.58
CA GLN A 281 -21.71 17.37 -29.09
C GLN A 281 -22.78 17.81 -30.08
N ARG A 282 -23.52 18.89 -29.77
CA ARG A 282 -24.52 19.46 -30.70
C ARG A 282 -23.91 19.88 -32.03
N PHE A 283 -22.69 20.42 -32.03
CA PHE A 283 -22.01 20.80 -33.27
C PHE A 283 -21.46 19.59 -34.04
N VAL A 284 -20.93 18.59 -33.32
CA VAL A 284 -20.40 17.35 -33.92
C VAL A 284 -21.51 16.54 -34.58
N ASP A 285 -22.69 16.49 -33.97
CA ASP A 285 -23.86 15.74 -34.45
C ASP A 285 -24.55 16.38 -35.67
N LEU A 286 -24.18 17.61 -36.07
CA LEU A 286 -24.73 18.25 -37.26
C LEU A 286 -24.25 17.55 -38.56
N PRO A 287 -25.06 17.55 -39.64
CA PRO A 287 -24.61 17.14 -40.96
C PRO A 287 -23.50 18.06 -41.50
N ASP A 288 -22.55 17.51 -42.26
CA ASP A 288 -21.39 18.27 -42.76
C ASP A 288 -21.76 19.51 -43.60
N GLU A 289 -22.90 19.45 -44.29
CA GLU A 289 -23.46 20.56 -45.08
C GLU A 289 -23.89 21.75 -44.20
N GLN A 290 -24.28 21.50 -42.95
CA GLN A 290 -24.77 22.50 -41.99
C GLN A 290 -23.67 22.97 -41.03
N LYS A 291 -22.54 22.26 -40.93
CA LYS A 291 -21.43 22.63 -40.05
C LYS A 291 -20.80 23.97 -40.40
N LEU A 292 -20.68 24.28 -41.70
CA LEU A 292 -20.09 25.55 -42.16
C LEU A 292 -20.99 26.75 -41.84
N SER A 293 -22.31 26.60 -41.95
CA SER A 293 -23.27 27.66 -41.56
C SER A 293 -23.39 27.81 -40.04
N ALA A 294 -23.35 26.69 -39.29
CA ALA A 294 -23.48 26.69 -37.84
C ALA A 294 -22.16 26.98 -37.10
N LEU A 295 -21.02 27.04 -37.80
CA LEU A 295 -19.71 27.28 -37.20
C LEU A 295 -19.65 28.63 -36.48
N SER A 296 -20.28 29.67 -37.05
CA SER A 296 -20.28 31.00 -36.44
C SER A 296 -21.07 31.02 -35.13
N ASP A 297 -22.20 30.30 -35.09
CA ASP A 297 -23.06 30.19 -33.92
C ASP A 297 -22.38 29.36 -32.82
N TYR A 298 -21.75 28.24 -33.20
CA TYR A 298 -20.94 27.42 -32.29
C TYR A 298 -19.78 28.21 -31.67
N ILE A 299 -19.03 28.98 -32.47
CA ILE A 299 -17.95 29.83 -31.96
C ILE A 299 -18.49 30.89 -30.98
N ASN A 300 -19.66 31.46 -31.24
CA ASN A 300 -20.29 32.43 -30.35
C ASN A 300 -20.78 31.77 -29.04
N GLU A 301 -21.34 30.56 -29.10
CA GLU A 301 -21.73 29.79 -27.91
C GLU A 301 -20.52 29.42 -27.04
N VAL A 302 -19.42 28.98 -27.65
CA VAL A 302 -18.18 28.65 -26.93
C VAL A 302 -17.55 29.90 -26.30
N LYS A 303 -17.58 31.05 -27.00
CA LYS A 303 -17.13 32.33 -26.44
C LYS A 303 -17.99 32.77 -25.26
N ALA A 304 -19.32 32.70 -25.37
CA ALA A 304 -20.22 33.04 -24.26
C ALA A 304 -20.02 32.11 -23.05
N TRP A 305 -19.76 30.83 -23.29
CA TRP A 305 -19.38 29.88 -22.24
C TRP A 305 -18.05 30.26 -21.58
N LEU A 306 -17.03 30.62 -22.36
CA LEU A 306 -15.72 31.03 -21.86
C LEU A 306 -15.81 32.32 -21.02
N ASP A 307 -16.59 33.31 -21.47
CA ASP A 307 -16.82 34.56 -20.72
C ASP A 307 -17.53 34.29 -19.38
N THR A 308 -18.44 33.31 -19.35
CA THR A 308 -19.14 32.90 -18.12
C THR A 308 -18.20 32.18 -17.16
N TYR A 309 -17.37 31.28 -17.67
CA TYR A 309 -16.34 30.59 -16.89
C TYR A 309 -15.30 31.58 -16.32
N GLU A 310 -14.86 32.54 -17.13
CA GLU A 310 -13.86 33.53 -16.74
C GLU A 310 -14.36 34.43 -15.60
N LYS A 311 -15.63 34.86 -15.64
CA LYS A 311 -16.24 35.65 -14.54
C LYS A 311 -16.35 34.89 -13.22
N VAL A 312 -16.50 33.57 -13.26
CA VAL A 312 -16.69 32.74 -12.06
C VAL A 312 -15.36 32.33 -11.43
N TYR A 313 -14.32 32.10 -12.23
CA TYR A 313 -13.04 31.54 -11.76
C TYR A 313 -11.83 32.47 -11.85
N LYS A 314 -11.93 33.64 -12.50
CA LYS A 314 -10.81 34.60 -12.60
C LYS A 314 -10.91 35.75 -11.58
N ASP A 315 -12.08 35.94 -10.97
CA ASP A 315 -12.33 36.93 -9.90
C ASP A 315 -12.34 36.31 -8.47
N ALA A 316 -11.91 35.05 -8.31
CA ALA A 316 -11.81 34.32 -7.03
C ALA A 316 -10.34 34.08 -6.63
#